data_AF-W9VV72-F1
#
_entry.id   AF-W9VV72-F1
#
_cell.length_a   1.000
_cell.length_b   1.000
_cell.length_c   1.000
_cell.angle_alpha   90.00
_cell.angle_beta   90.00
_cell.angle_gamma   90.00
#
_symmetry.space_group_name_H-M   'P 1'
#
loop_
_entity.id
_entity.type
_entity.pdbx_description
1 polymer ?
#
loop_
_entity_poly.entity_id
_entity_poly.type
_entity_poly.pdbx_seq_one_letter_code
_entity_poly.pdbx_strand_id
1 'polypeptide(L)'
;MRQTRYLADPTPALALAGIFALTPIQTPATEAASPLGAADQASALHVELLDGLHQQIQELKGRVQGMEGKLRESAISRKGADQARMEAERRLAEQLQEVDRLRQERTALKSRIAKQEAEISQLNASNQDLEAKRDALANRVAEHEAEADRLERELQISNQSRIETEARVTELLNRLPSSEGGSLTPAAARAAATAAFDALQKSHQQARHSPDPSSAKGVQTAEDELHRRQLKLANAISAQCVYRIRAKDTLGQISKRFYGSSAQWHRLFEANRHLLEDPNRLDPGITLVIP
;
A
#
# COMPACT_ATOMS: atom_id res chain seq x y z
N MET A 1 9.00 26.47 53.33
CA MET A 1 9.62 27.82 53.42
C MET A 1 8.51 28.80 53.04
N ARG A 2 8.01 29.67 53.94
CA ARG A 2 8.57 30.99 54.33
C ARG A 2 8.95 31.81 53.07
N GLN A 3 8.40 33.00 52.81
CA GLN A 3 7.82 34.00 53.72
C GLN A 3 6.55 34.70 53.19
N THR A 4 5.62 35.00 54.10
CA THR A 4 4.55 36.01 54.00
C THR A 4 5.03 37.34 54.59
N ARG A 5 4.69 38.49 53.97
CA ARG A 5 4.60 39.88 54.53
C ARG A 5 4.02 40.78 53.41
N TYR A 6 3.21 41.84 53.63
CA TYR A 6 2.65 42.44 54.85
C TYR A 6 1.33 43.18 54.51
N LEU A 7 0.45 43.41 55.50
CA LEU A 7 -0.72 44.30 55.43
C LEU A 7 -0.34 45.72 55.92
N ALA A 8 -1.04 46.77 55.45
CA ALA A 8 -1.65 47.84 56.29
C ALA A 8 -2.00 49.13 55.49
N ASP A 9 -3.29 49.48 55.51
CA ASP A 9 -3.81 50.87 55.54
C ASP A 9 -3.43 51.55 56.89
N PRO A 10 -3.44 52.89 57.11
CA PRO A 10 -4.56 53.79 56.76
C PRO A 10 -4.29 55.30 56.49
N THR A 11 -5.37 56.04 56.24
CA THR A 11 -5.52 57.52 56.35
C THR A 11 -5.69 57.95 57.85
N PRO A 12 -5.79 59.24 58.28
CA PRO A 12 -5.78 60.54 57.56
C PRO A 12 -4.95 61.71 58.22
N ALA A 13 -5.11 62.93 57.68
CA ALA A 13 -5.17 64.27 58.36
C ALA A 13 -3.92 65.17 58.64
N LEU A 14 -4.08 66.45 58.23
CA LEU A 14 -3.69 67.75 58.84
C LEU A 14 -2.25 68.01 59.39
N ALA A 15 -1.57 69.06 58.88
CA ALA A 15 -1.36 70.35 59.61
C ALA A 15 -0.38 71.36 58.92
N LEU A 16 -0.52 72.63 59.34
CA LEU A 16 0.15 73.91 59.00
C LEU A 16 1.66 73.96 58.65
N ALA A 17 2.02 74.86 57.71
CA ALA A 17 2.81 76.12 57.93
C ALA A 17 3.00 76.85 56.58
N GLY A 18 2.70 78.16 56.45
CA GLY A 18 3.70 79.25 56.56
C GLY A 18 4.47 79.45 55.23
N ILE A 19 4.40 80.59 54.53
CA ILE A 19 5.12 81.84 54.88
C ILE A 19 4.51 83.06 54.14
N PHE A 20 4.61 84.23 54.77
CA PHE A 20 4.22 85.56 54.29
C PHE A 20 5.04 86.09 53.10
N ALA A 21 4.42 86.98 52.30
CA ALA A 21 5.12 88.08 51.65
C ALA A 21 4.23 89.34 51.65
N LEU A 22 4.62 90.37 52.41
CA LEU A 22 3.94 91.66 52.44
C LEU A 22 4.59 92.64 51.45
N THR A 23 3.73 93.41 50.78
CA THR A 23 3.84 94.82 50.35
C THR A 23 5.16 95.60 50.60
N PRO A 24 5.41 96.65 49.78
CA PRO A 24 5.07 97.97 50.34
C PRO A 24 4.28 98.89 49.39
N ILE A 25 3.36 99.65 49.99
CA ILE A 25 2.85 100.93 49.46
C ILE A 25 3.67 102.04 50.13
N GLN A 26 4.02 103.10 49.38
CA GLN A 26 4.94 104.13 49.85
C GLN A 26 4.34 105.54 49.68
N THR A 27 4.15 106.21 50.82
CA THR A 27 3.87 107.65 50.99
C THR A 27 4.48 108.04 52.35
N PRO A 28 5.09 109.22 52.52
CA PRO A 28 4.27 110.38 52.93
C PRO A 28 4.80 111.77 52.50
N ALA A 29 4.04 112.79 52.96
CA ALA A 29 4.48 114.11 53.44
C ALA A 29 4.66 115.28 52.43
N THR A 30 4.36 116.55 52.78
CA THR A 30 3.28 117.19 53.62
C THR A 30 3.30 118.70 53.33
N GLU A 31 2.16 119.43 53.30
CA GLU A 31 1.98 120.71 54.04
C GLU A 31 0.56 121.32 53.95
N ALA A 32 0.29 122.34 54.77
CA ALA A 32 -1.05 122.81 55.17
C ALA A 32 -1.46 124.18 54.59
N ALA A 33 -2.78 124.43 54.50
CA ALA A 33 -3.46 125.63 55.05
C ALA A 33 -4.97 125.65 54.71
N SER A 34 -5.77 126.33 55.54
CA SER A 34 -7.24 126.51 55.41
C SER A 34 -7.59 127.96 54.96
N PRO A 35 -8.85 128.44 55.03
CA PRO A 35 -10.01 128.11 54.20
C PRO A 35 -10.70 129.37 53.59
N LEU A 36 -11.97 129.25 53.17
CA LEU A 36 -12.98 130.31 52.82
C LEU A 36 -13.06 130.76 51.34
N GLY A 37 -14.30 131.00 50.87
CA GLY A 37 -14.62 131.52 49.52
C GLY A 37 -15.60 130.65 48.73
N ALA A 38 -16.86 130.52 49.15
CA ALA A 38 -17.97 131.37 48.67
C ALA A 38 -18.69 130.87 47.38
N ALA A 39 -19.58 129.88 47.60
CA ALA A 39 -20.95 129.76 47.06
C ALA A 39 -21.25 129.74 45.54
N ASP A 40 -20.42 130.25 44.62
CA ASP A 40 -20.79 130.39 43.20
C ASP A 40 -20.32 129.20 42.32
N GLN A 41 -19.49 128.32 42.87
CA GLN A 41 -19.06 127.07 42.19
C GLN A 41 -20.03 125.90 42.40
N ALA A 42 -20.96 126.00 43.38
CA ALA A 42 -21.76 124.85 43.83
C ALA A 42 -22.69 124.28 42.74
N SER A 43 -23.28 125.12 41.89
CA SER A 43 -24.15 124.66 40.78
C SER A 43 -23.36 124.07 39.62
N ALA A 44 -22.17 124.61 39.30
CA ALA A 44 -21.30 124.06 38.27
C ALA A 44 -20.73 122.70 38.69
N LEU A 45 -20.21 122.59 39.92
CA LEU A 45 -19.74 121.35 40.51
C LEU A 45 -20.85 120.29 40.59
N HIS A 46 -22.11 120.67 40.81
CA HIS A 46 -23.21 119.71 40.86
C HIS A 46 -23.60 119.18 39.46
N VAL A 47 -23.40 119.97 38.40
CA VAL A 47 -23.56 119.52 37.00
C VAL A 47 -22.37 118.64 36.58
N GLU A 48 -21.14 119.03 36.88
CA GLU A 48 -19.95 118.18 36.63
C GLU A 48 -20.02 116.85 37.39
N LEU A 49 -20.53 116.84 38.63
CA LEU A 49 -20.76 115.61 39.40
C LEU A 49 -21.85 114.73 38.77
N LEU A 50 -22.93 115.34 38.24
CA LEU A 50 -23.99 114.64 37.53
C LEU A 50 -23.51 114.03 36.21
N ASP A 51 -22.74 114.78 35.41
CA ASP A 51 -22.14 114.30 34.17
C ASP A 51 -21.08 113.22 34.42
N GLY A 52 -20.24 113.38 35.46
CA GLY A 52 -19.29 112.37 35.91
C GLY A 52 -19.97 111.06 36.34
N LEU A 53 -21.06 111.15 37.12
CA LEU A 53 -21.90 110.00 37.44
C LEU A 53 -22.56 109.40 36.20
N HIS A 54 -23.01 110.23 35.25
CA HIS A 54 -23.60 109.75 34.00
C HIS A 54 -22.57 108.99 33.15
N GLN A 55 -21.35 109.52 33.05
CA GLN A 55 -20.24 108.89 32.34
C GLN A 55 -19.83 107.57 33.01
N GLN A 56 -19.75 107.51 34.34
CA GLN A 56 -19.53 106.27 35.08
C GLN A 56 -20.66 105.25 34.86
N ILE A 57 -21.92 105.67 34.84
CA ILE A 57 -23.07 104.80 34.55
C ILE A 57 -22.99 104.25 33.12
N GLN A 58 -22.64 105.05 32.11
CA GLN A 58 -22.47 104.56 30.74
C GLN A 58 -21.27 103.63 30.60
N GLU A 59 -20.16 103.89 31.30
CA GLU A 59 -19.00 102.98 31.31
C GLU A 59 -19.34 101.65 31.99
N LEU A 60 -20.00 101.68 33.15
CA LEU A 60 -20.48 100.48 33.85
C LEU A 60 -21.48 99.71 32.97
N LYS A 61 -22.39 100.38 32.28
CA LYS A 61 -23.32 99.76 31.33
C LYS A 61 -22.59 99.08 30.17
N GLY A 62 -21.57 99.72 29.59
CA GLY A 62 -20.72 99.13 28.56
C GLY A 62 -19.94 97.92 29.06
N ARG A 63 -19.38 97.99 30.28
CA ARG A 63 -18.69 96.86 30.94
C ARG A 63 -19.66 95.69 31.20
N VAL A 64 -20.87 95.95 31.69
CA VAL A 64 -21.92 94.93 31.92
C VAL A 64 -22.35 94.30 30.59
N GLN A 65 -22.62 95.08 29.54
CA GLN A 65 -22.96 94.53 28.22
C GLN A 65 -21.81 93.70 27.63
N GLY A 66 -20.55 94.11 27.83
CA GLY A 66 -19.39 93.32 27.46
C GLY A 66 -19.23 92.02 28.26
N MET A 67 -19.57 92.04 29.56
CA MET A 67 -19.63 90.84 30.39
C MET A 67 -20.77 89.91 29.96
N GLU A 68 -21.96 90.43 29.66
CA GLU A 68 -23.08 89.65 29.12
C GLU A 68 -22.73 89.00 27.77
N GLY A 69 -22.05 89.73 26.88
CA GLY A 69 -21.55 89.19 25.61
C GLY A 69 -20.62 88.00 25.84
N LYS A 70 -19.59 88.17 26.68
CA LYS A 70 -18.64 87.10 27.05
C LYS A 70 -19.31 85.93 27.77
N LEU A 71 -20.34 86.18 28.58
CA LEU A 71 -21.13 85.14 29.25
C LEU A 71 -21.99 84.34 28.24
N ARG A 72 -22.62 85.01 27.27
CA ARG A 72 -23.35 84.34 26.17
C ARG A 72 -22.42 83.51 25.29
N GLU A 73 -21.27 84.06 24.93
CA GLU A 73 -20.25 83.35 24.15
C GLU A 73 -19.69 82.14 24.92
N SER A 74 -19.40 82.29 26.22
CA SER A 74 -19.01 81.16 27.08
C SER A 74 -20.11 80.11 27.20
N ALA A 75 -21.39 80.51 27.30
CA ALA A 75 -22.51 79.57 27.34
C ALA A 75 -22.69 78.79 26.02
N ILE A 76 -22.51 79.45 24.88
CA ILE A 76 -22.53 78.80 23.55
C ILE A 76 -21.34 77.84 23.41
N SER A 77 -20.14 78.26 23.82
CA SER A 77 -18.93 77.43 23.80
C SER A 77 -19.06 76.19 24.68
N ARG A 78 -19.60 76.33 25.90
CA ARG A 78 -19.92 75.20 26.79
C ARG A 78 -20.90 74.24 26.14
N LYS A 79 -22.03 74.73 25.61
CA LYS A 79 -23.02 73.90 24.91
C LYS A 79 -22.42 73.15 23.72
N GLY A 80 -21.53 73.80 22.95
CA GLY A 80 -20.81 73.15 21.85
C GLY A 80 -19.84 72.07 22.32
N ALA A 81 -19.11 72.32 23.42
CA ALA A 81 -18.23 71.33 24.04
C ALA A 81 -19.02 70.14 24.62
N ASP A 82 -20.16 70.38 25.27
CA ASP A 82 -21.05 69.35 25.78
C ASP A 82 -21.64 68.49 24.65
N GLN A 83 -22.04 69.11 23.53
CA GLN A 83 -22.49 68.38 22.34
C GLN A 83 -21.37 67.53 21.74
N ALA A 84 -20.17 68.10 21.53
CA ALA A 84 -19.03 67.36 21.00
C ALA A 84 -18.63 66.18 21.92
N ARG A 85 -18.76 66.37 23.24
CA ARG A 85 -18.57 65.31 24.24
C ARG A 85 -19.62 64.21 24.10
N MET A 86 -20.91 64.55 23.99
CA MET A 86 -21.97 63.54 23.78
C MET A 86 -21.78 62.76 22.47
N GLU A 87 -21.37 63.44 21.39
CA GLU A 87 -21.05 62.78 20.12
C GLU A 87 -19.84 61.83 20.24
N ALA A 88 -18.82 62.22 21.00
CA ALA A 88 -17.66 61.36 21.29
C ALA A 88 -18.02 60.16 22.19
N GLU A 89 -18.80 60.37 23.25
CA GLU A 89 -19.31 59.31 24.14
C GLU A 89 -20.21 58.33 23.37
N ARG A 90 -21.05 58.82 22.46
CA ARG A 90 -21.86 57.98 21.57
C ARG A 90 -20.99 57.14 20.62
N ARG A 91 -20.01 57.74 19.93
CA ARG A 91 -19.08 57.02 19.05
C ARG A 91 -18.28 55.96 19.82
N LEU A 92 -17.88 56.26 21.05
CA LEU A 92 -17.21 55.30 21.93
C LEU A 92 -18.13 54.13 22.28
N ALA A 93 -19.40 54.39 22.60
CA ALA A 93 -20.38 53.33 22.87
C ALA A 93 -20.64 52.44 21.65
N GLU A 94 -20.78 53.02 20.45
CA GLU A 94 -20.92 52.30 19.18
C GLU A 94 -19.67 51.44 18.89
N GLN A 95 -18.46 51.97 19.12
CA GLN A 95 -17.21 51.21 18.97
C GLN A 95 -17.06 50.08 20.01
N LEU A 96 -17.48 50.29 21.26
CA LEU A 96 -17.44 49.26 22.30
C LEU A 96 -18.39 48.10 21.97
N GLN A 97 -19.59 48.39 21.47
CA GLN A 97 -20.54 47.36 21.01
C GLN A 97 -19.95 46.53 19.85
N GLU A 98 -19.32 47.17 18.86
CA GLU A 98 -18.68 46.45 17.74
C GLU A 98 -17.47 45.62 18.21
N VAL A 99 -16.67 46.13 19.16
CA VAL A 99 -15.57 45.35 19.77
C VAL A 99 -16.10 44.10 20.49
N ASP A 100 -17.20 44.20 21.24
CA ASP A 100 -17.80 43.06 21.92
C ASP A 100 -18.46 42.06 20.96
N ARG A 101 -19.08 42.54 19.88
CA ARG A 101 -19.52 41.70 18.76
C ARG A 101 -18.35 40.92 18.14
N LEU A 102 -17.27 41.61 17.74
CA LEU A 102 -16.08 40.98 17.15
C LEU A 102 -15.41 40.00 18.12
N ARG A 103 -15.44 40.26 19.44
CA ARG A 103 -15.01 39.31 20.46
C ARG A 103 -15.86 38.04 20.46
N GLN A 104 -17.19 38.16 20.39
CA GLN A 104 -18.11 37.02 20.32
C GLN A 104 -17.89 36.21 19.03
N GLU A 105 -17.84 36.86 17.87
CA GLU A 105 -17.58 36.22 16.57
C GLU A 105 -16.22 35.47 16.59
N ARG A 106 -15.16 36.09 17.12
CA ARG A 106 -13.86 35.45 17.33
C ARG A 106 -13.94 34.23 18.25
N THR A 107 -14.73 34.26 19.33
CA THR A 107 -14.91 33.08 20.19
C THR A 107 -15.67 31.95 19.51
N ALA A 108 -16.71 32.28 18.73
CA ALA A 108 -17.45 31.31 17.93
C ALA A 108 -16.54 30.64 16.90
N LEU A 109 -15.76 31.42 16.13
CA LEU A 109 -14.79 30.92 15.17
C LEU A 109 -13.72 30.03 15.83
N LYS A 110 -13.17 30.41 16.99
CA LYS A 110 -12.24 29.57 17.75
C LYS A 110 -12.86 28.22 18.15
N SER A 111 -14.12 28.21 18.61
CA SER A 111 -14.83 26.96 18.92
C SER A 111 -15.08 26.08 17.71
N ARG A 112 -15.28 26.68 16.51
CA ARG A 112 -15.43 25.95 15.25
C ARG A 112 -14.11 25.34 14.81
N ILE A 113 -13.01 26.08 14.89
CA ILE A 113 -11.66 25.59 14.59
C ILE A 113 -11.33 24.40 15.49
N ALA A 114 -11.51 24.52 16.81
CA ALA A 114 -11.24 23.43 17.75
C ALA A 114 -12.06 22.15 17.47
N LYS A 115 -13.30 22.28 16.99
CA LYS A 115 -14.11 21.13 16.55
C LYS A 115 -13.56 20.49 15.28
N GLN A 116 -13.14 21.30 14.30
CA GLN A 116 -12.56 20.80 13.05
C GLN A 116 -11.18 20.17 13.28
N GLU A 117 -10.37 20.70 14.20
CA GLU A 117 -9.09 20.10 14.62
C GLU A 117 -9.29 18.73 15.27
N ALA A 118 -10.32 18.58 16.12
CA ALA A 118 -10.69 17.29 16.71
C ALA A 118 -11.17 16.28 15.65
N GLU A 119 -12.00 16.73 14.70
CA GLU A 119 -12.48 15.91 13.56
C GLU A 119 -11.31 15.45 12.67
N ILE A 120 -10.39 16.35 12.32
CA ILE A 120 -9.16 16.03 11.57
C ILE A 120 -8.30 15.02 12.35
N SER A 121 -8.15 15.20 13.66
CA SER A 121 -7.39 14.25 14.50
C SER A 121 -8.05 12.87 14.54
N GLN A 122 -9.38 12.78 14.58
CA GLN A 122 -10.12 11.52 14.53
C GLN A 122 -10.00 10.85 13.16
N LEU A 123 -10.12 11.61 12.06
CA LEU A 123 -9.95 11.11 10.70
C LEU A 123 -8.52 10.59 10.47
N ASN A 124 -7.50 11.29 10.97
CA ASN A 124 -6.11 10.84 10.88
C ASN A 124 -5.88 9.52 11.63
N ALA A 125 -6.43 9.38 12.84
CA ALA A 125 -6.37 8.11 13.58
C ALA A 125 -7.11 6.97 12.85
N SER A 126 -8.26 7.26 12.24
CA SER A 126 -9.00 6.28 11.42
C SER A 126 -8.23 5.87 10.16
N ASN A 127 -7.53 6.81 9.51
CA ASN A 127 -6.70 6.50 8.35
C ASN A 127 -5.50 5.62 8.74
N GLN A 128 -4.84 5.89 9.87
CA GLN A 128 -3.74 5.06 10.37
C GLN A 128 -4.19 3.61 10.67
N ASP A 129 -5.37 3.42 11.27
CA ASP A 129 -5.96 2.08 11.48
C ASP A 129 -6.32 1.38 10.15
N LEU A 130 -6.83 2.12 9.16
CA LEU A 130 -7.09 1.59 7.82
C LEU A 130 -5.81 1.23 7.06
N GLU A 131 -4.75 2.01 7.20
CA GLU A 131 -3.43 1.71 6.63
C GLU A 131 -2.82 0.46 7.28
N ALA A 132 -2.87 0.35 8.61
CA ALA A 132 -2.44 -0.86 9.31
C ALA A 132 -3.23 -2.12 8.87
N LYS A 133 -4.54 -1.98 8.66
CA LYS A 133 -5.39 -3.06 8.12
C LYS A 133 -5.06 -3.41 6.67
N ARG A 134 -4.80 -2.41 5.81
CA ARG A 134 -4.33 -2.61 4.43
C ARG A 134 -3.05 -3.42 4.41
N ASP A 135 -2.08 -3.05 5.25
CA ASP A 135 -0.76 -3.69 5.27
C ASP A 135 -0.83 -5.11 5.84
N ALA A 136 -1.67 -5.34 6.86
CA ALA A 136 -1.97 -6.69 7.36
C ALA A 136 -2.67 -7.57 6.29
N LEU A 137 -3.57 -7.00 5.48
CA LEU A 137 -4.18 -7.72 4.36
C LEU A 137 -3.20 -7.99 3.22
N ALA A 138 -2.31 -7.04 2.90
CA ALA A 138 -1.27 -7.22 1.89
C ALA A 138 -0.30 -8.37 2.26
N ASN A 139 0.11 -8.45 3.53
CA ASN A 139 0.93 -9.56 4.02
C ASN A 139 0.21 -10.91 3.88
N ARG A 140 -1.08 -10.98 4.23
CA ARG A 140 -1.89 -12.20 4.08
C ARG A 140 -2.07 -12.62 2.62
N VAL A 141 -2.18 -11.67 1.69
CA VAL A 141 -2.21 -11.96 0.25
C VAL A 141 -0.88 -12.55 -0.20
N ALA A 142 0.25 -11.96 0.19
CA ALA A 142 1.58 -12.48 -0.13
C ALA A 142 1.84 -13.88 0.46
N GLU A 143 1.33 -14.16 1.67
CA GLU A 143 1.37 -15.50 2.27
C GLU A 143 0.59 -16.53 1.44
N HIS A 144 -0.63 -16.19 1.01
CA HIS A 144 -1.45 -17.08 0.18
C HIS A 144 -0.93 -17.24 -1.26
N GLU A 145 -0.31 -16.21 -1.85
CA GLU A 145 0.38 -16.31 -3.15
C GLU A 145 1.58 -17.27 -3.05
N ALA A 146 2.39 -17.16 -1.99
CA ALA A 146 3.51 -18.08 -1.75
C ALA A 146 3.05 -19.53 -1.48
N GLU A 147 1.90 -19.71 -0.84
CA GLU A 147 1.27 -21.02 -0.64
C GLU A 147 0.73 -21.60 -1.96
N ALA A 148 0.09 -20.78 -2.80
CA ALA A 148 -0.40 -21.19 -4.12
C ALA A 148 0.74 -21.64 -5.04
N ASP A 149 1.82 -20.85 -5.15
CA ASP A 149 3.02 -21.22 -5.92
C ASP A 149 3.64 -22.53 -5.44
N ARG A 150 3.61 -22.79 -4.12
CA ARG A 150 4.12 -24.04 -3.54
C ARG A 150 3.25 -25.22 -3.96
N LEU A 151 1.92 -25.08 -3.83
CA LEU A 151 0.96 -26.13 -4.19
C LEU A 151 1.01 -26.44 -5.70
N GLU A 152 1.18 -25.42 -6.55
CA GLU A 152 1.35 -25.60 -8.00
C GLU A 152 2.62 -26.41 -8.32
N ARG A 153 3.75 -26.09 -7.67
CA ARG A 153 5.00 -26.87 -7.79
C ARG A 153 4.84 -28.32 -7.33
N GLU A 154 4.19 -28.56 -6.19
CA GLU A 154 3.91 -29.92 -5.69
C GLU A 154 2.99 -30.70 -6.65
N LEU A 155 1.96 -30.06 -7.21
CA LEU A 155 1.06 -30.63 -8.21
C LEU A 155 1.75 -30.91 -9.55
N GLN A 156 2.66 -30.04 -9.99
CA GLN A 156 3.49 -30.26 -11.19
C GLN A 156 4.37 -31.51 -11.03
N ILE A 157 5.06 -31.64 -9.89
CA ILE A 157 5.90 -32.80 -9.57
C ILE A 157 5.03 -34.07 -9.54
N SER A 158 3.89 -34.04 -8.85
CA SER A 158 2.98 -35.19 -8.77
C SER A 158 2.43 -35.60 -10.13
N ASN A 159 2.08 -34.66 -11.01
CA ASN A 159 1.63 -34.95 -12.37
C ASN A 159 2.76 -35.53 -13.23
N GLN A 160 3.98 -35.02 -13.12
CA GLN A 160 5.14 -35.55 -13.82
C GLN A 160 5.42 -37.00 -13.41
N SER A 161 5.43 -37.30 -12.11
CA SER A 161 5.54 -38.67 -11.61
C SER A 161 4.38 -39.55 -12.09
N ARG A 162 3.15 -39.03 -12.17
CA ARG A 162 2.01 -39.79 -12.71
C ARG A 162 2.24 -40.15 -14.18
N ILE A 163 2.63 -39.20 -15.02
CA ILE A 163 2.95 -39.41 -16.45
C ILE A 163 4.07 -40.46 -16.61
N GLU A 164 5.11 -40.39 -15.79
CA GLU A 164 6.20 -41.39 -15.79
C GLU A 164 5.71 -42.79 -15.40
N THR A 165 4.84 -42.90 -14.39
CA THR A 165 4.23 -44.19 -14.03
C THR A 165 3.28 -44.72 -15.10
N GLU A 166 2.45 -43.87 -15.72
CA GLU A 166 1.56 -44.23 -16.83
C GLU A 166 2.35 -44.71 -18.06
N ALA A 167 3.44 -44.01 -18.40
CA ALA A 167 4.37 -44.41 -19.45
C ALA A 167 5.04 -45.75 -19.14
N ARG A 168 5.47 -45.97 -17.89
CA ARG A 168 6.08 -47.23 -17.46
C ARG A 168 5.10 -48.40 -17.45
N VAL A 169 3.85 -48.19 -17.04
CA VAL A 169 2.78 -49.18 -17.14
C VAL A 169 2.52 -49.53 -18.61
N THR A 170 2.43 -48.53 -19.49
CA THR A 170 2.27 -48.73 -20.94
C THR A 170 3.44 -49.52 -21.54
N GLU A 171 4.67 -49.21 -21.15
CA GLU A 171 5.87 -49.95 -21.57
C GLU A 171 5.84 -51.41 -21.12
N LEU A 172 5.39 -51.69 -19.89
CA LEU A 172 5.24 -53.05 -19.37
C LEU A 172 4.12 -53.82 -20.08
N LEU A 173 2.97 -53.20 -20.32
CA LEU A 173 1.86 -53.81 -21.08
C LEU A 173 2.29 -54.14 -22.52
N ASN A 174 3.06 -53.28 -23.18
CA ASN A 174 3.63 -53.52 -24.51
C ASN A 174 4.69 -54.65 -24.54
N ARG A 175 5.22 -55.07 -23.37
CA ARG A 175 6.15 -56.20 -23.26
C ARG A 175 5.45 -57.53 -22.99
N LEU A 176 4.24 -57.52 -22.41
CA LEU A 176 3.45 -58.71 -22.12
C LEU A 176 2.53 -59.09 -23.31
N PRO A 177 2.37 -60.40 -23.60
CA PRO A 177 1.34 -60.91 -24.50
C PRO A 177 -0.07 -60.49 -24.10
N SER A 178 -0.98 -60.38 -25.08
CA SER A 178 -2.41 -60.19 -24.81
C SER A 178 -3.09 -61.34 -24.09
N SER A 179 -2.53 -62.56 -24.14
CA SER A 179 -2.95 -63.70 -23.31
C SER A 179 -2.67 -63.51 -21.82
N GLU A 180 -1.70 -62.66 -21.47
CA GLU A 180 -1.27 -62.34 -20.09
C GLU A 180 -1.79 -60.95 -19.64
N GLY A 181 -2.73 -60.36 -20.38
CA GLY A 181 -3.30 -59.03 -20.08
C GLY A 181 -2.50 -57.83 -20.63
N GLY A 182 -1.47 -58.07 -21.45
CA GLY A 182 -0.74 -57.03 -22.16
C GLY A 182 -1.32 -56.64 -23.52
N SER A 183 -0.58 -55.84 -24.28
CA SER A 183 -0.96 -55.35 -25.61
C SER A 183 -0.15 -55.96 -26.76
N LEU A 184 0.84 -56.82 -26.48
CA LEU A 184 1.65 -57.45 -27.51
C LEU A 184 0.83 -58.51 -28.27
N THR A 185 0.43 -58.16 -29.51
CA THR A 185 -0.29 -59.07 -30.39
C THR A 185 0.63 -60.13 -31.00
N PRO A 186 0.11 -61.33 -31.35
CA PRO A 186 0.87 -62.35 -32.07
C PRO A 186 1.52 -61.87 -33.37
N ALA A 187 0.83 -60.98 -34.10
CA ALA A 187 1.33 -60.41 -35.35
C ALA A 187 2.54 -59.48 -35.09
N ALA A 188 2.46 -58.61 -34.09
CA ALA A 188 3.56 -57.74 -33.69
C ALA A 188 4.77 -58.55 -33.15
N ALA A 189 4.52 -59.58 -32.35
CA ALA A 189 5.56 -60.49 -31.88
C ALA A 189 6.25 -61.24 -33.04
N ARG A 190 5.50 -61.67 -34.05
CA ARG A 190 6.04 -62.35 -35.24
C ARG A 190 6.88 -61.40 -36.10
N ALA A 191 6.37 -60.20 -36.39
CA ALA A 191 7.12 -59.18 -37.14
C ALA A 191 8.42 -58.78 -36.43
N ALA A 192 8.38 -58.64 -35.09
CA ALA A 192 9.56 -58.37 -34.28
C ALA A 192 10.59 -59.52 -34.31
N ALA A 193 10.14 -60.77 -34.43
CA ALA A 193 11.01 -61.93 -34.57
C ALA A 193 11.63 -62.04 -35.98
N THR A 194 10.89 -61.67 -37.05
CA THR A 194 11.44 -61.51 -38.40
C THR A 194 12.53 -60.44 -38.45
N ALA A 195 12.28 -59.24 -37.89
CA ALA A 195 13.29 -58.18 -37.87
C ALA A 195 14.58 -58.57 -37.11
N ALA A 196 14.47 -59.36 -36.04
CA ALA A 196 15.62 -59.92 -35.34
C ALA A 196 16.36 -61.00 -36.16
N PHE A 197 15.63 -61.77 -36.97
CA PHE A 197 16.23 -62.73 -37.91
C PHE A 197 16.96 -62.04 -39.06
N ASP A 198 16.40 -60.98 -39.64
CA ASP A 198 17.07 -60.16 -40.66
C ASP A 198 18.36 -59.53 -40.12
N ALA A 199 18.33 -59.07 -38.86
CA ALA A 199 19.53 -58.59 -38.16
C ALA A 199 20.57 -59.71 -37.99
N LEU A 200 20.15 -60.91 -37.56
CA LEU A 200 21.03 -62.08 -37.43
C LEU A 200 21.64 -62.50 -38.77
N GLN A 201 20.89 -62.44 -39.88
CA GLN A 201 21.43 -62.69 -41.21
C GLN A 201 22.51 -61.67 -41.58
N LYS A 202 22.28 -60.38 -41.32
CA LYS A 202 23.27 -59.30 -41.55
C LYS A 202 24.54 -59.50 -40.72
N SER A 203 24.42 -59.87 -39.44
CA SER A 203 25.58 -60.19 -38.60
C SER A 203 26.35 -61.41 -39.11
N HIS A 204 25.67 -62.47 -39.57
CA HIS A 204 26.32 -63.61 -40.22
C HIS A 204 27.02 -63.23 -41.53
N GLN A 205 26.42 -62.37 -42.35
CA GLN A 205 27.06 -61.86 -43.55
C GLN A 205 28.32 -61.06 -43.19
N GLN A 206 28.27 -60.15 -42.23
CA GLN A 206 29.43 -59.38 -41.77
C GLN A 206 30.56 -60.30 -41.26
N ALA A 207 30.25 -61.28 -40.42
CA ALA A 207 31.22 -62.26 -39.91
C ALA A 207 31.86 -63.12 -41.02
N ARG A 208 31.16 -63.38 -42.14
CA ARG A 208 31.72 -64.07 -43.32
C ARG A 208 32.69 -63.19 -44.11
N HIS A 209 32.47 -61.87 -44.17
CA HIS A 209 33.35 -60.95 -44.90
C HIS A 209 34.57 -60.50 -44.07
N SER A 210 34.41 -60.37 -42.74
CA SER A 210 35.47 -59.97 -41.82
C SER A 210 35.39 -60.81 -40.54
N PRO A 211 35.97 -62.03 -40.53
CA PRO A 211 35.93 -62.92 -39.39
C PRO A 211 36.88 -62.44 -38.28
N ASP A 212 36.32 -61.75 -37.29
CA ASP A 212 37.05 -61.20 -36.15
C ASP A 212 36.32 -61.50 -34.81
N PRO A 213 36.96 -61.33 -33.65
CA PRO A 213 36.31 -61.57 -32.36
C PRO A 213 35.11 -60.66 -32.06
N SER A 214 35.00 -59.50 -32.74
CA SER A 214 33.87 -58.58 -32.59
C SER A 214 32.63 -59.07 -33.32
N SER A 215 32.76 -59.47 -34.59
CA SER A 215 31.68 -60.03 -35.40
C SER A 215 31.16 -61.36 -34.87
N ALA A 216 32.03 -62.21 -34.30
CA ALA A 216 31.62 -63.42 -33.59
C ALA A 216 30.70 -63.09 -32.39
N LYS A 217 31.03 -62.06 -31.60
CA LYS A 217 30.15 -61.56 -30.53
C LYS A 217 28.86 -60.93 -31.07
N GLY A 218 28.94 -60.20 -32.19
CA GLY A 218 27.78 -59.61 -32.86
C GLY A 218 26.77 -60.65 -33.37
N VAL A 219 27.25 -61.78 -33.90
CA VAL A 219 26.39 -62.92 -34.24
C VAL A 219 25.73 -63.47 -32.97
N GLN A 220 26.50 -63.73 -31.90
CA GLN A 220 25.94 -64.27 -30.65
C GLN A 220 24.86 -63.35 -30.05
N THR A 221 25.07 -62.04 -30.02
CA THR A 221 24.07 -61.10 -29.50
C THR A 221 22.80 -61.04 -30.36
N ALA A 222 22.93 -61.21 -31.68
CA ALA A 222 21.78 -61.31 -32.58
C ALA A 222 21.03 -62.65 -32.45
N GLU A 223 21.73 -63.76 -32.20
CA GLU A 223 21.10 -65.05 -31.89
C GLU A 223 20.31 -65.00 -30.57
N ASP A 224 20.91 -64.41 -29.53
CA ASP A 224 20.29 -64.27 -28.22
C ASP A 224 19.06 -63.35 -28.27
N GLU A 225 19.10 -62.28 -29.08
CA GLU A 225 17.94 -61.42 -29.31
C GLU A 225 16.85 -62.12 -30.12
N LEU A 226 17.20 -62.85 -31.19
CA LEU A 226 16.23 -63.68 -31.91
C LEU A 226 15.57 -64.70 -31.00
N HIS A 227 16.35 -65.38 -30.15
CA HIS A 227 15.82 -66.32 -29.15
C HIS A 227 14.81 -65.65 -28.21
N ARG A 228 15.12 -64.47 -27.66
CA ARG A 228 14.19 -63.69 -26.82
C ARG A 228 12.91 -63.29 -27.56
N ARG A 229 13.00 -62.92 -28.84
CA ARG A 229 11.80 -62.57 -29.66
C ARG A 229 10.94 -63.80 -29.94
N GLN A 230 11.55 -64.96 -30.24
CA GLN A 230 10.81 -66.20 -30.46
C GLN A 230 10.16 -66.72 -29.18
N LEU A 231 10.79 -66.57 -28.01
CA LEU A 231 10.17 -66.87 -26.72
C LEU A 231 8.93 -66.00 -26.47
N LYS A 232 9.00 -64.70 -26.75
CA LYS A 232 7.82 -63.80 -26.67
C LYS A 232 6.72 -64.17 -27.66
N LEU A 233 7.07 -64.56 -28.89
CA LEU A 233 6.10 -65.05 -29.87
C LEU A 233 5.44 -66.35 -29.39
N ALA A 234 6.21 -67.28 -28.82
CA ALA A 234 5.70 -68.53 -28.26
C ALA A 234 4.65 -68.27 -27.16
N ASN A 235 4.95 -67.40 -26.20
CA ASN A 235 3.99 -67.00 -25.16
C ASN A 235 2.75 -66.32 -25.76
N ALA A 236 2.92 -65.48 -26.79
CA ALA A 236 1.82 -64.76 -27.43
C ALA A 236 0.86 -65.66 -28.25
N ILE A 237 1.31 -66.83 -28.71
CA ILE A 237 0.45 -67.83 -29.37
C ILE A 237 0.13 -69.04 -28.48
N SER A 238 0.50 -69.00 -27.19
CA SER A 238 0.37 -70.11 -26.24
C SER A 238 1.00 -71.42 -26.74
N ALA A 239 2.16 -71.33 -27.40
CA ALA A 239 2.95 -72.47 -27.85
C ALA A 239 3.57 -73.24 -26.67
N GLN A 240 3.88 -74.53 -26.87
CA GLN A 240 4.40 -75.40 -25.80
C GLN A 240 5.81 -75.01 -25.36
N CYS A 241 6.71 -74.72 -26.32
CA CYS A 241 8.08 -74.34 -26.04
C CYS A 241 8.77 -73.70 -27.25
N VAL A 242 10.04 -73.32 -27.06
CA VAL A 242 10.95 -72.94 -28.14
C VAL A 242 12.14 -73.90 -28.20
N TYR A 243 12.64 -74.18 -29.41
CA TYR A 243 13.76 -75.10 -29.66
C TYR A 243 14.85 -74.45 -30.50
N ARG A 244 16.10 -74.45 -29.99
CA ARG A 244 17.27 -73.97 -30.75
C ARG A 244 17.84 -75.09 -31.61
N ILE A 245 17.86 -74.87 -32.93
CA ILE A 245 18.32 -75.82 -33.94
C ILE A 245 19.79 -76.17 -33.73
N ARG A 246 20.10 -77.47 -33.70
CA ARG A 246 21.47 -77.99 -33.66
C ARG A 246 21.93 -78.43 -35.04
N ALA A 247 23.25 -78.54 -35.22
CA ALA A 247 23.81 -79.05 -36.46
C ALA A 247 23.26 -80.46 -36.78
N LYS A 248 22.76 -80.63 -38.01
CA LYS A 248 22.14 -81.86 -38.55
C LYS A 248 20.73 -82.22 -38.01
N ASP A 249 20.06 -81.36 -37.24
CA ASP A 249 18.62 -81.55 -36.97
C ASP A 249 17.81 -81.39 -38.27
N THR A 250 16.65 -82.05 -38.37
CA THR A 250 15.67 -81.86 -39.45
C THR A 250 14.27 -81.60 -38.88
N LEU A 251 13.39 -80.93 -39.64
CA LEU A 251 12.01 -80.65 -39.17
C LEU A 251 11.26 -81.94 -38.78
N GLY A 252 11.45 -83.03 -39.52
CA GLY A 252 10.85 -84.33 -39.21
C GLY A 252 11.39 -84.98 -37.92
N GLN A 253 12.65 -84.73 -37.55
CA GLN A 253 13.22 -85.18 -36.27
C GLN A 253 12.74 -84.32 -35.10
N ILE A 254 12.71 -83.00 -35.27
CA ILE A 254 12.18 -82.05 -34.27
C ILE A 254 10.69 -82.34 -34.02
N SER A 255 9.90 -82.46 -35.08
CA SER A 255 8.48 -82.85 -35.02
C SER A 255 8.28 -84.18 -34.29
N LYS A 256 9.12 -85.19 -34.53
CA LYS A 256 9.03 -86.49 -33.82
C LYS A 256 9.36 -86.37 -32.33
N ARG A 257 10.28 -85.49 -31.94
CA ARG A 257 10.65 -85.27 -30.53
C ARG A 257 9.52 -84.59 -29.73
N PHE A 258 8.87 -83.57 -30.30
CA PHE A 258 7.87 -82.78 -29.59
C PHE A 258 6.42 -83.28 -29.78
N TYR A 259 6.06 -83.72 -30.99
CA TYR A 259 4.71 -84.19 -31.31
C TYR A 259 4.57 -85.72 -31.42
N GLY A 260 5.64 -86.49 -31.16
CA GLY A 260 5.68 -87.95 -31.32
C GLY A 260 5.66 -88.46 -32.78
N SER A 261 5.29 -87.61 -33.76
CA SER A 261 5.17 -87.96 -35.17
C SER A 261 6.00 -87.05 -36.06
N SER A 262 6.77 -87.62 -36.98
CA SER A 262 7.47 -86.86 -38.02
C SER A 262 6.53 -86.22 -39.03
N ALA A 263 5.29 -86.71 -39.19
CA ALA A 263 4.34 -86.19 -40.18
C ALA A 263 3.82 -84.78 -39.85
N GLN A 264 3.95 -84.32 -38.59
CA GLN A 264 3.54 -82.97 -38.18
C GLN A 264 4.58 -81.87 -38.50
N TRP A 265 5.62 -82.19 -39.27
CA TRP A 265 6.63 -81.22 -39.71
C TRP A 265 6.01 -80.02 -40.45
N HIS A 266 4.89 -80.21 -41.17
CA HIS A 266 4.14 -79.14 -41.81
C HIS A 266 3.63 -78.09 -40.80
N ARG A 267 3.05 -78.51 -39.67
CA ARG A 267 2.59 -77.60 -38.60
C ARG A 267 3.75 -76.79 -38.01
N LEU A 268 4.89 -77.45 -37.82
CA LEU A 268 6.12 -76.80 -37.34
C LEU A 268 6.65 -75.76 -38.36
N PHE A 269 6.61 -76.09 -39.65
CA PHE A 269 7.03 -75.19 -40.74
C PHE A 269 6.12 -73.96 -40.84
N GLU A 270 4.81 -74.14 -40.90
CA GLU A 270 3.83 -73.04 -41.01
C GLU A 270 3.93 -72.05 -39.84
N ALA A 271 4.14 -72.55 -38.62
CA ALA A 271 4.32 -71.71 -37.44
C ALA A 271 5.63 -70.90 -37.44
N ASN A 272 6.63 -71.33 -38.21
CA ASN A 272 7.96 -70.71 -38.32
C ASN A 272 8.24 -70.18 -39.74
N ARG A 273 7.20 -70.00 -40.56
CA ARG A 273 7.31 -69.53 -41.95
C ARG A 273 7.97 -68.15 -42.07
N HIS A 274 7.96 -67.37 -40.99
CA HIS A 274 8.64 -66.08 -40.84
C HIS A 274 10.15 -66.17 -40.64
N LEU A 275 10.71 -67.38 -40.51
CA LEU A 275 12.14 -67.69 -40.44
C LEU A 275 12.59 -68.68 -41.54
N LEU A 276 11.70 -69.57 -41.95
CA LEU A 276 12.05 -70.70 -42.83
C LEU A 276 11.46 -70.49 -44.22
N GLU A 277 12.33 -70.15 -45.18
CA GLU A 277 12.00 -70.09 -46.61
C GLU A 277 11.83 -71.49 -47.21
N ASP A 278 12.75 -72.42 -46.89
CA ASP A 278 12.76 -73.80 -47.37
C ASP A 278 12.60 -74.81 -46.22
N PRO A 279 11.70 -75.80 -46.29
CA PRO A 279 11.55 -76.83 -45.24
C PRO A 279 12.80 -77.67 -44.98
N ASN A 280 13.67 -77.81 -45.97
CA ASN A 280 14.87 -78.63 -45.91
C ASN A 280 16.11 -77.87 -45.44
N ARG A 281 16.02 -76.53 -45.27
CA ARG A 281 17.15 -75.69 -44.90
C ARG A 281 16.98 -75.17 -43.48
N LEU A 282 17.69 -75.79 -42.54
CA LEU A 282 17.75 -75.41 -41.14
C LEU A 282 19.17 -74.92 -40.81
N ASP A 283 19.35 -73.61 -40.74
CA ASP A 283 20.62 -73.01 -40.33
C ASP A 283 20.76 -73.16 -38.78
N PRO A 284 21.83 -73.80 -38.27
CA PRO A 284 22.01 -74.02 -36.84
C PRO A 284 22.08 -72.70 -36.05
N GLY A 285 21.64 -72.73 -34.79
CA GLY A 285 21.64 -71.55 -33.92
C GLY A 285 20.33 -70.77 -33.89
N ILE A 286 19.51 -70.85 -34.95
CA ILE A 286 18.15 -70.29 -34.99
C ILE A 286 17.25 -70.96 -33.93
N THR A 287 16.35 -70.20 -33.33
CA THR A 287 15.29 -70.71 -32.43
C THR A 287 13.96 -70.80 -33.17
N LEU A 288 13.31 -71.96 -33.10
CA LEU A 288 11.96 -72.21 -33.63
C LEU A 288 10.93 -72.24 -32.49
N VAL A 289 9.70 -71.82 -32.77
CA VAL A 289 8.53 -71.98 -31.90
C VAL A 289 7.87 -73.33 -32.14
N ILE A 290 7.44 -74.01 -31.07
CA ILE A 290 6.74 -75.31 -31.11
C ILE A 290 5.28 -75.12 -30.64
N PRO A 291 4.30 -74.95 -31.56
CA PRO A 291 2.86 -74.83 -31.25
C PRO A 291 2.19 -76.00 -30.53
#